data_AF-A0A3L7XXJ1-F1
#
_entry.id   AF-A0A3L7XXJ1-F1
#
_cell.length_a   1.000
_cell.length_b   1.000
_cell.length_c   1.000
_cell.angle_alpha   90.00
_cell.angle_beta   90.00
_cell.angle_gamma   90.00
#
_symmetry.space_group_name_H-M   'P 1'
#
loop_
_entity.id
_entity.type
_entity.pdbx_description
1 polymer ?
#
loop_
_entity_poly.entity_id
_entity_poly.type
_entity_poly.pdbx_seq_one_letter_code
_entity_poly.pdbx_strand_id
1 'polypeptide(L)'
;MISWLRTQVWSNGRVAAWGWSYGGFTSLMAAARRPEGLVAIVPCYASDDRWEDDVHQSGGLRTASEQFGYAASMIGMNAMPGGIEPDRLGWRESWQQRLEETPPWTLGWLRRARPSEWRHNSVRHLPPIEIPM
;
A
#
# COMPACT_ATOMS: atom_id res chain seq x y z
N MET A 1 4.27 10.40 -8.33
CA MET A 1 3.06 11.15 -7.92
C MET A 1 3.42 12.54 -7.39
N ILE A 2 4.05 12.68 -6.22
CA ILE A 2 4.33 14.00 -5.60
C ILE A 2 5.10 14.93 -6.54
N SER A 3 6.21 14.48 -7.13
CA SER A 3 6.96 15.28 -8.12
C SER A 3 6.09 15.76 -9.29
N TRP A 4 5.17 14.93 -9.78
CA TRP A 4 4.25 15.33 -10.85
C TRP A 4 3.24 16.38 -10.34
N LEU A 5 2.61 16.15 -9.18
CA LEU A 5 1.65 17.09 -8.59
C LEU A 5 2.26 18.49 -8.38
N ARG A 6 3.55 18.58 -8.09
CA ARG A 6 4.25 19.85 -7.86
C ARG A 6 4.42 20.70 -9.10
N THR A 7 4.48 20.08 -10.28
CA THR A 7 4.75 20.79 -11.55
C THR A 7 3.48 21.20 -12.28
N GLN A 8 2.30 20.91 -11.72
CA GLN A 8 1.03 21.23 -12.38
C GLN A 8 0.73 22.72 -12.26
N VAL A 9 0.19 23.31 -13.33
CA VAL A 9 -0.09 24.77 -13.39
C VAL A 9 -1.06 25.27 -12.32
N TRP A 10 -1.89 24.38 -11.79
CA TRP A 10 -2.86 24.64 -10.72
C TRP A 10 -2.30 24.36 -9.31
N SER A 11 -1.05 23.92 -9.20
CA SER A 11 -0.39 23.56 -7.95
C SER A 11 0.59 24.65 -7.55
N ASN A 12 0.65 24.96 -6.26
CA ASN A 12 1.67 25.85 -5.69
C ASN A 12 2.97 25.11 -5.32
N GLY A 13 3.12 23.85 -5.76
CA GLY A 13 4.31 23.04 -5.49
C GLY A 13 4.39 22.45 -4.08
N ARG A 14 3.42 22.70 -3.20
CA ARG A 14 3.32 22.13 -1.85
C ARG A 14 2.26 21.02 -1.83
N VAL A 15 2.67 19.81 -1.47
CA VAL A 15 1.79 18.63 -1.44
C VAL A 15 1.64 18.14 -0.01
N ALA A 16 0.42 17.83 0.39
CA ALA A 16 0.12 17.10 1.62
C ALA A 16 -0.45 15.71 1.28
N ALA A 17 -0.15 14.70 2.09
CA ALA A 17 -0.72 13.36 1.93
C ALA A 17 -1.53 12.97 3.16
N TRP A 18 -2.70 12.38 2.97
CA TRP A 18 -3.53 11.91 4.08
C TRP A 18 -4.30 10.66 3.66
N GLY A 19 -4.85 9.95 4.63
CA GLY A 19 -5.82 8.91 4.37
C GLY A 19 -6.06 7.98 5.55
N TRP A 20 -7.11 7.18 5.43
CA TRP A 20 -7.42 6.09 6.35
C TRP A 20 -6.79 4.77 5.90
N SER A 21 -6.39 3.93 6.85
CA SER A 21 -5.93 2.57 6.57
C SER A 21 -4.82 2.57 5.50
N TYR A 22 -5.05 1.96 4.32
CA TYR A 22 -4.13 1.96 3.19
C TYR A 22 -3.57 3.36 2.84
N GLY A 23 -4.41 4.38 2.84
CA GLY A 23 -4.00 5.77 2.62
C GLY A 23 -3.07 6.31 3.72
N GLY A 24 -3.33 5.94 4.96
CA GLY A 24 -2.49 6.32 6.09
C GLY A 24 -1.10 5.66 6.01
N PHE A 25 -1.05 4.35 5.76
CA PHE A 25 0.23 3.65 5.59
C PHE A 25 1.05 4.19 4.41
N THR A 26 0.41 4.45 3.27
CA THR A 26 1.10 4.99 2.10
C THR A 26 1.60 6.42 2.33
N SER A 27 0.90 7.23 3.12
CA SER A 27 1.39 8.56 3.53
C SER A 27 2.65 8.48 4.40
N LEU A 28 2.71 7.55 5.36
CA LEU A 28 3.91 7.28 6.18
C LEU A 28 5.09 6.84 5.31
N MET A 29 4.86 5.86 4.43
CA MET A 29 5.90 5.36 3.52
C MET A 29 6.38 6.43 2.53
N ALA A 30 5.48 7.30 2.06
CA ALA A 30 5.87 8.43 1.21
C ALA A 30 6.74 9.42 2.00
N ALA A 31 6.37 9.75 3.23
CA ALA A 31 7.14 10.66 4.08
C ALA A 31 8.53 10.11 4.45
N ALA A 32 8.65 8.80 4.70
CA ALA A 32 9.94 8.16 4.96
C ALA A 32 10.95 8.30 3.80
N ARG A 33 10.46 8.52 2.56
CA ARG A 33 11.31 8.80 1.39
C ARG A 33 11.73 10.26 1.26
N ARG A 34 11.23 11.15 2.12
CA ARG A 34 11.50 12.60 2.17
C ARG A 34 11.43 13.28 0.79
N PRO A 35 10.37 13.07 0.00
CA PRO A 35 10.25 13.67 -1.31
C PRO A 35 10.15 15.20 -1.18
N GLU A 36 10.90 15.90 -2.01
CA GLU A 36 10.84 17.35 -2.07
C GLU A 36 9.40 17.83 -2.36
N GLY A 37 8.94 18.82 -1.58
CA GLY A 37 7.61 19.43 -1.67
C GLY A 37 6.49 18.68 -0.96
N LEU A 38 6.76 17.56 -0.28
CA LEU A 38 5.82 17.02 0.71
C LEU A 38 5.95 17.84 2.00
N VAL A 39 4.90 18.57 2.35
CA VAL A 39 4.92 19.56 3.44
C VAL A 39 4.07 19.16 4.66
N ALA A 40 3.26 18.11 4.54
CA ALA A 40 2.48 17.58 5.65
C ALA A 40 2.00 16.15 5.35
N ILE A 41 1.83 15.35 6.41
CA ILE A 41 1.04 14.12 6.35
C ILE A 41 0.01 14.03 7.47
N VAL A 42 -1.11 13.37 7.19
CA VAL A 42 -2.13 13.03 8.21
C VAL A 42 -2.46 11.54 8.07
N PRO A 43 -1.65 10.65 8.68
CA PRO A 43 -1.89 9.22 8.66
C PRO A 43 -2.95 8.85 9.71
N CYS A 44 -4.10 8.36 9.26
CA CYS A 44 -5.20 8.00 10.14
C CYS A 44 -5.44 6.48 10.10
N TYR A 45 -5.62 5.86 11.28
CA TYR A 45 -5.76 4.39 11.42
C TYR A 45 -4.68 3.63 10.65
N ALA A 46 -3.43 4.02 10.86
CA ALA A 46 -2.27 3.47 10.21
C ALA A 46 -1.21 3.10 11.23
N SER A 47 -0.29 2.26 10.81
CA SER A 47 0.68 1.63 11.69
C SER A 47 2.09 1.85 11.18
N ASP A 48 2.99 2.12 12.11
CA ASP A 48 4.41 2.30 11.85
C ASP A 48 5.14 0.95 11.72
N ASP A 49 4.58 -0.11 12.29
CA ASP A 49 5.05 -1.49 12.23
C ASP A 49 3.94 -2.44 11.77
N ARG A 50 4.13 -3.02 10.59
CA ARG A 50 3.13 -3.88 9.97
C ARG A 50 3.16 -5.34 10.45
N TRP A 51 4.18 -5.71 11.21
CA TRP A 51 4.20 -7.03 11.84
C TRP A 51 3.39 -7.03 13.13
N GLU A 52 3.59 -6.02 13.97
CA GLU A 52 2.96 -5.99 15.28
C GLU A 52 1.52 -5.48 15.27
N ASP A 53 1.18 -4.58 14.36
CA ASP A 53 -0.06 -3.84 14.41
C ASP A 53 -0.61 -3.55 13.00
N ASP A 54 -0.95 -4.57 12.21
CA ASP A 54 -1.59 -4.38 10.88
C ASP A 54 -2.85 -5.23 10.76
N VAL A 55 -3.62 -5.04 9.69
CA VAL A 55 -4.82 -5.82 9.39
C VAL A 55 -4.59 -7.34 9.46
N HIS A 56 -3.38 -7.81 9.13
CA HIS A 56 -3.06 -9.24 9.15
C HIS A 56 -2.62 -9.76 10.52
N GLN A 57 -2.17 -8.88 11.42
CA GLN A 57 -1.48 -9.26 12.64
C GLN A 57 -1.70 -8.26 13.78
N SER A 58 -1.98 -8.77 14.97
CA SER A 58 -2.09 -7.97 16.19
C SER A 58 -1.23 -8.58 17.29
N GLY A 59 -0.29 -7.81 17.84
CA GLY A 59 0.69 -8.29 18.81
C GLY A 59 1.58 -9.43 18.28
N GLY A 60 1.81 -9.47 16.96
CA GLY A 60 2.53 -10.57 16.29
C GLY A 60 1.74 -11.88 16.19
N LEU A 61 0.46 -11.88 16.56
CA LEU A 61 -0.47 -12.99 16.34
C LEU A 61 -1.30 -12.73 15.08
N ARG A 62 -1.61 -13.79 14.33
CA ARG A 62 -2.37 -13.68 13.08
C ARG A 62 -3.86 -13.54 13.35
N THR A 63 -4.48 -12.58 12.68
CA THR A 63 -5.92 -12.39 12.74
C THR A 63 -6.59 -13.29 11.71
N ALA A 64 -7.14 -14.42 12.12
CA ALA A 64 -7.70 -15.43 11.20
C ALA A 64 -8.81 -14.87 10.29
N SER A 65 -9.70 -14.02 10.82
CA SER A 65 -10.78 -13.40 10.04
C SER A 65 -10.25 -12.56 8.89
N GLU A 66 -9.18 -11.80 9.10
CA GLU A 66 -8.59 -10.90 8.10
C GLU A 66 -7.84 -11.66 7.02
N GLN A 67 -7.26 -12.81 7.36
CA GLN A 67 -6.58 -13.68 6.39
C GLN A 67 -7.54 -14.33 5.40
N PHE A 68 -8.81 -14.54 5.77
CA PHE A 68 -9.81 -15.12 4.88
C PHE A 68 -10.72 -14.08 4.24
N GLY A 69 -11.10 -13.02 4.96
CA GLY A 69 -11.95 -11.96 4.44
C GLY A 69 -11.18 -10.95 3.59
N TYR A 70 -10.35 -10.14 4.26
CA TYR A 70 -9.62 -9.04 3.62
C TYR A 70 -8.60 -9.53 2.58
N ALA A 71 -7.80 -10.55 2.89
CA ALA A 71 -6.79 -11.02 1.95
C ALA A 71 -7.42 -11.63 0.67
N ALA A 72 -8.53 -12.37 0.80
CA ALA A 72 -9.21 -12.93 -0.36
C ALA A 72 -9.84 -11.85 -1.24
N SER A 73 -10.45 -10.82 -0.63
CA SER A 73 -11.02 -9.70 -1.39
C SER A 73 -9.92 -8.92 -2.12
N MET A 74 -8.76 -8.73 -1.50
CA MET A 74 -7.61 -8.07 -2.13
C MET A 74 -7.02 -8.87 -3.29
N ILE A 75 -6.94 -10.21 -3.17
CA ILE A 75 -6.55 -11.06 -4.31
C ILE A 75 -7.53 -10.88 -5.47
N GLY A 76 -8.84 -10.86 -5.19
CA GLY A 76 -9.86 -10.59 -6.20
C GLY A 76 -9.72 -9.22 -6.86
N MET A 77 -9.43 -8.18 -6.08
CA MET A 77 -9.20 -6.82 -6.59
C MET A 77 -7.95 -6.73 -7.47
N ASN A 78 -6.85 -7.37 -7.07
CA ASN A 78 -5.61 -7.41 -7.87
C ASN A 78 -5.83 -8.11 -9.23
N ALA A 79 -6.73 -9.08 -9.26
CA ALA A 79 -7.08 -9.87 -10.43
C ALA A 79 -8.11 -9.18 -11.36
N MET A 80 -8.60 -7.98 -11.00
CA MET A 80 -9.53 -7.23 -11.86
C MET A 80 -8.88 -6.77 -13.16
N PRO A 81 -9.67 -6.62 -14.24
CA PRO A 81 -9.18 -6.08 -15.51
C PRO A 81 -8.68 -4.64 -15.34
N GLY A 82 -7.72 -4.24 -16.17
CA GLY A 82 -7.11 -2.90 -16.13
C GLY A 82 -7.98 -1.78 -16.73
N GLY A 83 -9.30 -1.90 -16.67
CA GLY A 83 -10.28 -1.00 -17.29
C GLY A 83 -11.65 -1.67 -17.43
N ILE A 84 -12.69 -0.87 -17.66
CA ILE A 84 -14.09 -1.33 -17.79
C ILE A 84 -14.54 -1.46 -19.27
N GLU A 85 -13.61 -1.33 -20.21
CA GLU A 85 -13.86 -1.30 -21.65
C GLU A 85 -13.57 -2.67 -22.30
N PRO A 86 -14.51 -3.63 -22.27
CA PRO A 86 -14.27 -5.00 -22.75
C PRO A 86 -13.93 -5.08 -24.24
N ASP A 87 -14.39 -4.11 -25.03
CA ASP A 87 -14.17 -4.03 -26.48
C ASP A 87 -12.79 -3.46 -26.85
N ARG A 88 -12.01 -2.99 -25.87
CA ARG A 88 -10.65 -2.50 -26.13
C ARG A 88 -9.77 -3.66 -26.62
N LEU A 89 -9.07 -3.45 -27.74
CA LEU A 89 -8.13 -4.43 -28.27
C LEU A 89 -7.13 -4.89 -27.20
N GLY A 90 -6.96 -6.20 -27.03
CA GLY A 90 -6.05 -6.78 -26.05
C GLY A 90 -6.60 -6.79 -24.61
N TRP A 91 -7.83 -6.33 -24.36
CA TRP A 91 -8.40 -6.28 -23.02
C TRP A 91 -8.48 -7.67 -22.38
N ARG A 92 -9.03 -8.65 -23.12
CA ARG A 92 -9.22 -10.02 -22.61
C ARG A 92 -7.88 -10.71 -22.32
N GLU A 93 -6.93 -10.57 -23.22
CA GLU A 93 -5.57 -11.12 -23.07
C GLU A 93 -4.87 -10.51 -21.86
N SER A 94 -4.96 -9.18 -21.70
CA SER A 94 -4.38 -8.49 -20.55
C SER A 94 -5.04 -8.88 -19.22
N TRP A 95 -6.35 -9.14 -19.22
CA TRP A 95 -7.05 -9.61 -18.03
C TRP A 95 -6.67 -11.06 -17.72
N GLN A 96 -6.64 -11.94 -18.73
CA GLN A 96 -6.20 -13.32 -18.55
C GLN A 96 -4.79 -13.41 -17.98
N GLN A 97 -3.85 -12.60 -18.51
CA GLN A 97 -2.50 -12.51 -17.96
C GLN A 97 -2.52 -12.11 -16.49
N ARG A 98 -3.34 -11.13 -16.08
CA ARG A 98 -3.48 -10.74 -14.66
C ARG A 98 -4.04 -11.86 -13.80
N LEU A 99 -5.00 -12.64 -14.29
CA LEU A 99 -5.54 -13.80 -13.58
C LEU A 99 -4.46 -14.87 -13.35
N GLU A 100 -3.60 -15.11 -14.34
CA GLU A 100 -2.51 -16.08 -14.28
C GLU A 100 -1.33 -15.60 -13.41
N GLU A 101 -1.04 -14.30 -13.45
CA GLU A 101 0.11 -13.69 -12.77
C GLU A 101 -0.19 -13.22 -11.34
N THR A 102 -1.46 -13.07 -10.93
CA THR A 102 -1.79 -12.66 -9.56
C THR A 102 -1.59 -13.83 -8.60
N PRO A 103 -0.54 -13.82 -7.76
CA PRO A 103 -0.31 -14.93 -6.85
C PRO A 103 -1.31 -14.87 -5.68
N PRO A 104 -1.71 -16.01 -5.10
CA PRO A 104 -2.41 -16.04 -3.82
C PRO A 104 -1.40 -15.76 -2.69
N TRP A 105 -0.89 -14.53 -2.63
CA TRP A 105 0.25 -14.11 -1.80
C TRP A 105 0.06 -14.46 -0.31
N THR A 106 -1.18 -14.46 0.19
CA THR A 106 -1.48 -14.80 1.60
C THR A 106 -1.08 -16.24 1.95
N LEU A 107 -1.11 -17.19 1.00
CA LEU A 107 -0.66 -18.56 1.23
C LEU A 107 0.84 -18.64 1.54
N GLY A 108 1.63 -17.74 0.93
CA GLY A 108 3.06 -17.61 1.23
C GLY A 108 3.27 -17.17 2.67
N TRP A 109 2.53 -16.15 3.11
CA TRP A 109 2.60 -15.63 4.47
C TRP A 109 2.14 -16.68 5.50
N LEU A 110 1.03 -17.38 5.25
CA LEU A 110 0.54 -18.41 6.16
C LEU A 110 1.58 -19.52 6.40
N ARG A 111 2.32 -19.91 5.35
CA ARG A 111 3.34 -20.97 5.45
C ARG A 111 4.65 -20.52 6.08
N ARG A 112 5.09 -19.28 5.83
CA ARG A 112 6.48 -18.88 6.09
C ARG A 112 6.69 -17.49 6.67
N ALA A 113 5.65 -16.74 7.03
CA ALA A 113 5.81 -15.36 7.47
C ALA A 113 6.78 -15.23 8.64
N ARG A 114 7.78 -14.35 8.49
CA ARG A 114 8.73 -13.95 9.54
C ARG A 114 8.67 -12.44 9.76
N PRO A 115 8.90 -11.94 11.00
CA PRO A 115 8.94 -10.50 11.27
C PRO A 115 9.90 -9.73 10.35
N SER A 116 11.04 -10.33 10.00
CA SER A 116 12.04 -9.73 9.10
C SER A 116 11.49 -9.36 7.73
N GLU A 117 10.52 -10.12 7.22
CA GLU A 117 9.92 -9.89 5.90
C GLU A 117 9.04 -8.64 5.88
N TRP A 118 8.60 -8.14 7.03
CA TRP A 118 7.70 -6.97 7.13
C TRP A 118 8.43 -5.66 7.37
N ARG A 119 9.74 -5.73 7.67
CA ARG A 119 10.56 -4.55 7.96
C ARG A 119 10.58 -3.54 6.81
N HIS A 120 10.59 -4.02 5.57
CA HIS A 120 10.63 -3.15 4.38
C HIS A 120 9.34 -2.33 4.19
N ASN A 121 8.23 -2.74 4.82
CA ASN A 121 6.94 -2.04 4.78
C ASN A 121 6.61 -1.32 6.09
N SER A 122 7.55 -1.25 7.02
CA SER A 122 7.37 -0.71 8.37
C SER A 122 8.30 0.48 8.57
N VAL A 123 7.73 1.67 8.73
CA VAL A 123 8.53 2.90 8.92
C VAL A 123 9.22 2.97 10.29
N ARG A 124 8.78 2.17 11.27
CA ARG A 124 9.39 2.07 12.61
C ARG A 124 10.89 1.75 12.57
N HIS A 125 11.35 1.03 11.56
CA HIS A 125 12.76 0.62 11.43
C HIS A 125 13.60 1.56 10.56
N LEU A 126 13.00 2.65 10.07
CA LEU A 126 13.67 3.65 9.26
C LEU A 126 14.13 4.83 10.13
N PRO A 127 15.03 5.69 9.63
CA PRO A 127 15.32 6.96 10.29
C PRO A 127 14.02 7.76 10.54
N PRO A 128 13.98 8.62 11.58
CA PRO A 128 12.82 9.43 11.88
C PRO A 128 12.29 10.18 10.65
N ILE A 129 10.98 10.17 10.51
CA ILE A 129 10.29 10.94 9.48
C ILE A 129 10.41 12.41 9.86
N GLU A 130 11.01 13.18 8.96
CA GLU A 130 11.13 14.63 9.06
C GLU A 130 10.41 15.21 7.86
N ILE A 131 9.38 16.03 8.11
CA ILE A 131 8.70 16.80 7.08
C ILE A 131 9.35 18.18 7.06
N PRO A 132 10.00 18.57 5.95
CA PRO A 132 10.56 19.91 5.83
C PRO A 132 9.44 20.95 5.96
N MET A 133 9.60 21.90 6.89
CA MET A 133 8.69 23.05 7.04
C MET A 133 8.87 24.07 5.91
#